data_AF-V4LWZ8-F1
#
_entry.id   AF-V4LWZ8-F1
#
_cell.length_a   1.000
_cell.length_b   1.000
_cell.length_c   1.000
_cell.angle_alpha   90.00
_cell.angle_beta   90.00
_cell.angle_gamma   90.00
#
_symmetry.space_group_name_H-M   'P 1'
#
loop_
_entity.id
_entity.type
_entity.pdbx_description
1 polymer ?
#
loop_
_entity_poly.entity_id
_entity_poly.type
_entity_poly.pdbx_seq_one_letter_code
_entity_poly.pdbx_strand_id
1 'polypeptide(L)'
;MTWILSYLELSFIRQVVKEDHGLIYEDWKESIVPLSSSLPSNVDPDSFGIKEYLAAKSLIASRSFQIDDYHGSGMVPLADLFNHKTGAEDIHFTAESSHSESDTEADETDNVDAVTEATDEDEPSSKSSSSREQSFEEVPGEITDEEAKEEEEEEEEEENSSMLQDDLSGLKMIMVKNVPAGAEVFNTYGLMGNAALLHRYGFTEPDNPYDIVNIDLELVTEWSTSSFTSRYTRARLALWRKLGYAGCESQNSEYFEVSTTGEPQSELLILLYILLLPEDTYNKLDLAISTAGDCLSKEVREITVGKHKFMFGQSGGGDVLLTDGVCEALLAIVDKRESLYGTVSSLEDDIVGLKACCVPRDRRLYHSLVLRVSERKMLEKLRSYIRNRVDGFSGGKRRKKMIPKS
;
A
#
# COMPACT_ATOMS: atom_id res chain seq x y z
N MET A 1 19.54 -6.21 7.19
CA MET A 1 18.69 -7.39 6.91
C MET A 1 19.02 -8.62 7.76
N THR A 2 20.28 -9.04 7.93
CA THR A 2 20.64 -10.29 8.64
C THR A 2 20.15 -10.43 10.09
N TRP A 3 19.98 -9.33 10.83
CA TRP A 3 19.54 -9.38 12.23
C TRP A 3 18.03 -9.60 12.40
N ILE A 4 17.22 -9.21 11.43
CA ILE A 4 15.78 -9.46 11.41
C ILE A 4 15.53 -10.97 11.52
N LEU A 5 16.38 -11.77 10.87
CA LEU A 5 16.32 -13.22 10.90
C LEU A 5 16.61 -13.85 12.28
N SER A 6 17.25 -13.11 13.19
CA SER A 6 17.62 -13.56 14.54
C SER A 6 16.60 -13.16 15.61
N TYR A 7 15.89 -12.05 15.44
CA TYR A 7 14.96 -11.51 16.45
C TYR A 7 13.48 -11.70 16.08
N LEU A 8 13.19 -11.89 14.80
CA LEU A 8 11.84 -12.11 14.30
C LEU A 8 11.72 -13.55 13.79
N GLU A 9 11.80 -14.50 14.72
CA GLU A 9 11.42 -15.88 14.42
C GLU A 9 9.95 -15.89 13.98
N LEU A 10 9.73 -16.06 12.67
CA LEU A 10 8.46 -16.42 12.02
C LEU A 10 7.46 -15.27 11.78
N SER A 11 7.92 -14.01 11.74
CA SER A 11 7.13 -12.94 11.12
C SER A 11 7.14 -13.05 9.59
N PHE A 12 6.07 -12.58 8.94
CA PHE A 12 5.98 -12.39 7.48
C PHE A 12 7.24 -11.72 6.91
N ILE A 13 7.78 -10.71 7.61
CA ILE A 13 9.01 -10.01 7.23
C ILE A 13 10.21 -10.94 7.12
N ARG A 14 10.32 -11.96 7.98
CA ARG A 14 11.43 -12.92 7.92
C ARG A 14 11.42 -13.67 6.59
N GLN A 15 10.23 -14.05 6.10
CA GLN A 15 10.09 -14.76 4.83
C GLN A 15 10.43 -13.81 3.68
N VAL A 16 9.82 -12.62 3.66
CA VAL A 16 10.10 -11.59 2.65
C VAL A 16 11.59 -11.26 2.55
N VAL A 17 12.27 -11.04 3.69
CA VAL A 17 13.71 -10.72 3.69
C VAL A 17 14.57 -11.87 3.15
N LYS A 18 14.17 -13.13 3.35
CA LYS A 18 14.90 -14.28 2.80
C LYS A 18 14.73 -14.38 1.29
N GLU A 19 13.50 -14.22 0.81
CA GLU A 19 13.18 -14.25 -0.61
C GLU A 19 13.87 -13.11 -1.35
N ASP A 20 13.75 -11.88 -0.82
CA ASP A 20 14.44 -10.70 -1.35
C ASP A 20 15.95 -10.92 -1.40
N HIS A 21 16.56 -11.45 -0.35
CA HIS A 21 18.01 -11.71 -0.38
C HIS A 21 18.40 -12.70 -1.50
N GLY A 22 17.56 -13.70 -1.80
CA GLY A 22 17.76 -14.62 -2.91
C GLY A 22 17.70 -13.90 -4.26
N LEU A 23 16.61 -13.16 -4.49
CA LEU A 23 16.38 -12.41 -5.73
C LEU A 23 17.47 -11.36 -5.97
N ILE A 24 17.86 -10.61 -4.93
CA ILE A 24 18.93 -9.60 -5.02
C ILE A 24 20.25 -10.23 -5.45
N TYR A 25 20.55 -11.44 -4.96
CA TYR A 25 21.76 -12.15 -5.33
C TYR A 25 21.73 -12.62 -6.78
N GLU A 26 20.57 -13.10 -7.25
CA GLU A 26 20.35 -13.47 -8.65
C GLU A 26 20.48 -12.25 -9.57
N ASP A 27 19.82 -11.13 -9.24
CA ASP A 27 19.93 -9.86 -9.96
C ASP A 27 21.39 -9.40 -10.10
N TRP A 28 22.14 -9.43 -9.00
CA TRP A 28 23.56 -9.06 -8.99
C TRP A 28 24.37 -9.96 -9.92
N LYS A 29 24.13 -11.26 -9.87
CA LYS A 29 24.85 -12.25 -10.68
C LYS A 29 24.53 -12.13 -12.16
N GLU A 30 23.30 -11.80 -12.51
CA GLU A 30 22.86 -11.70 -13.92
C GLU A 30 23.16 -10.34 -14.52
N SER A 31 23.06 -9.26 -13.74
CA SER A 31 23.14 -7.89 -14.25
C SER A 31 24.49 -7.21 -13.99
N ILE A 32 25.09 -7.42 -12.81
CA ILE A 32 26.30 -6.69 -12.40
C ILE A 32 27.58 -7.48 -12.72
N VAL A 33 27.57 -8.80 -12.49
CA VAL A 33 28.75 -9.64 -12.76
C VAL A 33 29.21 -9.56 -14.22
N PRO A 34 28.33 -9.57 -15.25
CA PRO A 34 28.80 -9.43 -16.64
C PRO A 34 29.49 -8.10 -16.93
N LEU A 35 29.03 -7.02 -16.27
CA LEU A 35 29.59 -5.67 -16.43
C LEU A 35 31.00 -5.55 -15.84
N SER A 36 31.40 -6.43 -14.92
CA SER A 36 32.75 -6.41 -14.34
C SER A 36 33.87 -6.48 -15.38
N SER A 37 33.60 -7.13 -16.52
CA SER A 37 34.53 -7.24 -17.65
C SER A 37 34.58 -6.01 -18.55
N SER A 38 33.56 -5.15 -18.50
CA SER A 38 33.42 -3.93 -19.30
C SER A 38 33.58 -2.65 -18.49
N LEU A 39 34.00 -2.77 -17.22
CA LEU A 39 34.23 -1.61 -16.34
C LEU A 39 35.37 -0.73 -16.88
N PRO A 40 35.18 0.60 -16.91
CA PRO A 40 36.24 1.56 -17.19
C PRO A 40 37.44 1.40 -16.23
N SER A 41 38.64 1.72 -16.70
CA SER A 41 39.88 1.57 -15.93
C SER A 41 39.99 2.48 -14.69
N ASN A 42 39.15 3.51 -14.58
CA ASN A 42 39.06 4.40 -13.44
C ASN A 42 38.09 3.91 -12.34
N VAL A 43 37.48 2.74 -12.52
CA VAL A 43 36.51 2.17 -11.58
C VAL A 43 37.13 0.97 -10.87
N ASP A 44 37.06 0.96 -9.55
CA ASP A 44 37.51 -0.16 -8.74
C ASP A 44 36.55 -1.35 -8.86
N PRO A 45 36.99 -2.52 -9.37
CA PRO A 45 36.14 -3.71 -9.49
C PRO A 45 35.58 -4.19 -8.15
N ASP A 46 36.29 -3.97 -7.05
CA ASP A 46 35.85 -4.38 -5.71
C ASP A 46 34.62 -3.58 -5.23
N SER A 47 34.34 -2.42 -5.83
CA SER A 47 33.15 -1.61 -5.55
C SER A 47 31.84 -2.21 -6.07
N PHE A 48 31.90 -3.29 -6.86
CA PHE A 48 30.74 -3.97 -7.46
C PHE A 48 30.46 -5.34 -6.83
N GLY A 49 31.05 -5.59 -5.64
CA GLY A 49 30.77 -6.79 -4.87
C GLY A 49 29.31 -6.90 -4.42
N ILE A 50 28.92 -8.10 -3.99
CA ILE A 50 27.55 -8.36 -3.52
C ILE A 50 27.18 -7.50 -2.29
N LYS A 51 28.15 -7.16 -1.45
CA LYS A 51 27.89 -6.35 -0.24
C LYS A 51 27.57 -4.91 -0.61
N GLU A 52 28.31 -4.37 -1.57
CA GLU A 52 28.17 -3.03 -2.11
C GLU A 52 26.84 -2.92 -2.87
N TYR A 53 26.49 -3.94 -3.65
CA TYR A 53 25.19 -4.04 -4.32
C TYR A 53 24.03 -4.09 -3.31
N LEU A 54 24.14 -4.90 -2.26
CA LEU A 54 23.15 -4.94 -1.18
C LEU A 54 23.03 -3.59 -0.47
N ALA A 55 24.14 -2.89 -0.24
CA ALA A 55 24.16 -1.56 0.37
C ALA A 55 23.48 -0.52 -0.55
N ALA A 56 23.81 -0.52 -1.84
CA ALA A 56 23.19 0.36 -2.83
C ALA A 56 21.67 0.11 -2.96
N LYS A 57 21.24 -1.16 -3.06
CA LYS A 57 19.81 -1.50 -3.12
C LYS A 57 19.07 -1.12 -1.84
N SER A 58 19.71 -1.28 -0.67
CA SER A 58 19.15 -0.82 0.62
C SER A 58 19.01 0.71 0.67
N LEU A 59 19.96 1.46 0.10
CA LEU A 59 19.87 2.91 0.01
C LEU A 59 18.73 3.33 -0.92
N ILE A 60 18.67 2.78 -2.14
CA ILE A 60 17.61 3.07 -3.10
C ILE A 60 16.22 2.78 -2.49
N ALA A 61 16.06 1.62 -1.85
CA ALA A 61 14.80 1.23 -1.22
C ALA A 61 14.36 2.15 -0.06
N SER A 62 15.28 2.87 0.57
CA SER A 62 15.02 3.70 1.76
C SER A 62 15.08 5.21 1.51
N ARG A 63 15.54 5.65 0.33
CA ARG A 63 15.83 7.06 0.03
C ARG A 63 15.35 7.54 -1.34
N SER A 64 14.96 6.64 -2.25
CA SER A 64 14.41 7.05 -3.53
C SER A 64 12.98 7.59 -3.38
N PHE A 65 12.61 8.50 -4.29
CA PHE A 65 11.30 9.10 -4.41
C PHE A 65 10.70 8.69 -5.76
N GLN A 66 9.40 8.45 -5.79
CA GLN A 66 8.67 8.41 -7.05
C GLN A 66 8.55 9.85 -7.57
N ILE A 67 9.14 10.12 -8.73
CA ILE A 67 9.18 11.44 -9.34
C ILE A 67 7.90 11.65 -10.14
N ASP A 68 7.70 10.87 -11.20
CA ASP A 68 6.51 10.86 -12.04
C ASP A 68 6.46 9.55 -12.86
N ASP A 69 5.45 9.41 -13.72
CA ASP A 69 5.26 8.21 -14.55
C ASP A 69 6.33 8.05 -15.64
N TYR A 70 7.03 9.14 -16.01
CA TYR A 70 8.04 9.14 -17.06
C TYR A 70 9.44 8.81 -16.52
N HIS A 71 9.85 9.49 -15.45
CA HIS A 71 11.15 9.35 -14.79
C HIS A 71 11.19 8.19 -13.78
N GLY A 72 10.04 7.75 -13.27
CA GLY A 72 9.96 6.66 -12.31
C GLY A 72 10.50 7.04 -10.93
N SER A 73 11.33 6.18 -10.33
CA SER A 73 11.94 6.42 -9.02
C SER A 73 13.36 6.98 -9.15
N GLY A 74 13.66 8.05 -8.41
CA GLY A 74 14.98 8.68 -8.42
C GLY A 74 15.46 9.10 -7.03
N MET A 75 16.77 9.30 -6.89
CA MET A 75 17.37 9.85 -5.67
C MET A 75 17.26 11.37 -5.73
N VAL A 76 16.64 11.98 -4.72
CA VAL A 76 16.42 13.44 -4.68
C VAL A 76 17.22 14.03 -3.52
N PRO A 77 18.41 14.60 -3.77
CA PRO A 77 19.22 15.23 -2.73
C PRO A 77 18.41 16.30 -1.98
N LEU A 78 18.70 16.46 -0.68
CA LEU A 78 17.99 17.33 0.26
C LEU A 78 16.59 16.84 0.65
N ALA A 79 15.78 16.36 -0.30
CA ALA A 79 14.46 15.80 0.01
C ALA A 79 14.58 14.51 0.85
N ASP A 80 15.62 13.71 0.60
CA ASP A 80 15.90 12.45 1.30
C ASP A 80 16.44 12.62 2.74
N LEU A 81 16.68 13.85 3.18
CA LEU A 81 17.10 14.20 4.55
C LEU A 81 15.94 14.13 5.55
N PHE A 82 14.72 14.40 5.11
CA PHE A 82 13.57 14.55 5.99
C PHE A 82 13.04 13.20 6.44
N ASN A 83 12.96 13.01 7.76
CA ASN A 83 12.47 11.78 8.36
C ASN A 83 10.96 11.60 8.18
N HIS A 84 10.51 10.35 8.27
CA HIS A 84 9.10 9.99 8.20
C HIS A 84 8.37 10.31 9.52
N LYS A 85 7.10 10.67 9.39
CA LYS A 85 6.12 10.53 10.45
C LYS A 85 4.74 10.19 9.90
N THR A 86 4.17 9.08 10.34
CA THR A 86 2.85 8.64 9.87
C THR A 86 1.75 9.63 10.21
N GLY A 87 1.00 10.10 9.19
CA GLY A 87 -0.18 10.94 9.35
C GLY A 87 0.07 12.32 9.98
N ALA A 88 1.34 12.73 10.09
CA ALA A 88 1.76 13.96 10.73
C ALA A 88 2.96 14.58 10.01
N GLU A 89 2.92 14.56 8.67
CA GLU A 89 3.88 15.25 7.83
C GLU A 89 3.73 16.77 7.91
N ASP A 90 4.86 17.45 7.88
CA ASP A 90 5.00 18.89 7.88
C ASP A 90 5.34 19.42 6.48
N ILE A 91 5.89 18.55 5.63
CA ILE A 91 6.27 18.82 4.25
C ILE A 91 5.77 17.74 3.31
N HIS A 92 5.60 18.10 2.04
CA HIS A 92 5.16 17.22 0.97
C HIS A 92 6.02 17.40 -0.29
N PHE A 93 6.38 16.29 -0.92
CA PHE A 93 7.16 16.26 -2.16
C PHE A 93 6.23 16.33 -3.37
N THR A 94 6.54 17.18 -4.35
CA THR A 94 5.75 17.32 -5.59
C THR A 94 6.68 17.57 -6.78
N ALA A 95 6.43 16.87 -7.89
CA ALA A 95 7.02 17.18 -9.20
C ALA A 95 6.01 18.00 -10.01
N GLU A 96 6.40 19.17 -10.50
CA GLU A 96 5.54 19.96 -11.40
C GLU A 96 5.57 19.35 -12.80
N SER A 97 4.45 18.85 -13.28
CA SER A 97 4.29 18.53 -14.70
C SER A 97 3.93 19.82 -15.46
N SER A 98 4.58 20.06 -16.59
CA SER A 98 4.38 21.25 -17.43
C SER A 98 3.08 21.22 -18.25
N HIS A 99 1.99 20.73 -17.66
CA HIS A 99 0.64 20.89 -18.21
C HIS A 99 -0.17 21.82 -17.34
N SER A 100 -0.20 23.08 -17.78
CA SER A 100 -1.16 24.08 -17.35
C SER A 100 -2.59 23.59 -17.58
N GLU A 101 -3.25 23.09 -16.54
CA GLU A 101 -4.70 23.24 -16.42
C GLU A 101 -4.88 24.47 -15.52
N SER A 102 -5.35 25.55 -16.12
CA SER A 102 -5.57 26.82 -15.46
C SER A 102 -6.63 26.67 -14.37
N ASP A 103 -6.38 27.31 -13.23
CA ASP A 103 -7.34 27.73 -12.20
C ASP A 103 -8.83 27.45 -12.49
N THR A 104 -9.38 26.48 -11.77
CA THR A 104 -10.68 26.70 -11.10
C THR A 104 -10.59 26.16 -9.69
N GLU A 105 -10.47 27.09 -8.74
CA GLU A 105 -10.91 26.90 -7.36
C GLU A 105 -12.33 26.31 -7.35
N ALA A 106 -12.48 25.14 -6.73
CA ALA A 106 -13.76 24.64 -6.25
C ALA A 106 -13.51 23.77 -5.01
N ASP A 107 -13.41 24.47 -3.88
CA ASP A 107 -13.82 23.97 -2.57
C ASP A 107 -15.21 23.35 -2.69
N GLU A 108 -15.36 22.05 -2.45
CA GLU A 108 -16.66 21.46 -2.12
C GLU A 108 -16.46 20.33 -1.11
N THR A 109 -16.57 20.76 0.15
CA THR A 109 -17.10 19.96 1.25
C THR A 109 -18.48 19.40 0.88
N ASP A 110 -18.61 18.09 0.75
CA ASP A 110 -19.92 17.44 0.66
C ASP A 110 -20.71 17.62 1.96
N ASN A 111 -21.81 18.38 1.91
CA ASN A 111 -22.96 18.11 2.75
C ASN A 111 -24.29 18.70 2.23
N VAL A 112 -25.20 17.75 1.97
CA VAL A 112 -26.68 17.78 2.08
C VAL A 112 -27.53 18.74 1.24
N ASP A 113 -28.21 18.12 0.25
CA ASP A 113 -29.68 18.00 0.14
C ASP A 113 -30.52 19.30 0.09
N ALA A 114 -31.04 19.66 -1.11
CA ALA A 114 -32.46 19.99 -1.36
C ALA A 114 -32.73 20.56 -2.78
N VAL A 115 -33.50 19.79 -3.55
CA VAL A 115 -34.65 20.16 -4.44
C VAL A 115 -34.65 21.55 -5.12
N THR A 116 -34.63 21.61 -6.47
CA THR A 116 -35.75 22.05 -7.36
C THR A 116 -35.34 22.19 -8.84
N GLU A 117 -35.99 21.39 -9.69
CA GLU A 117 -36.62 21.67 -11.00
C GLU A 117 -36.12 22.83 -11.91
N ALA A 118 -35.64 22.41 -13.10
CA ALA A 118 -36.23 22.69 -14.43
C ALA A 118 -35.51 23.61 -15.44
N THR A 119 -35.57 23.12 -16.69
CA THR A 119 -35.53 23.75 -18.03
C THR A 119 -34.19 24.05 -18.73
N ASP A 120 -33.95 23.19 -19.74
CA ASP A 120 -33.88 23.51 -21.18
C ASP A 120 -32.62 24.13 -21.82
N GLU A 121 -31.96 23.24 -22.57
CA GLU A 121 -31.65 23.30 -24.01
C GLU A 121 -30.46 24.09 -24.56
N ASP A 122 -29.84 23.41 -25.54
CA ASP A 122 -29.10 23.88 -26.71
C ASP A 122 -27.57 24.10 -26.64
N GLU A 123 -26.88 22.99 -26.89
CA GLU A 123 -25.82 22.85 -27.92
C GLU A 123 -26.29 23.41 -29.30
N PRO A 124 -25.46 23.60 -30.36
CA PRO A 124 -24.18 22.93 -30.61
C PRO A 124 -23.09 23.75 -31.36
N SER A 125 -21.98 23.05 -31.61
CA SER A 125 -21.30 22.96 -32.91
C SER A 125 -20.20 24.00 -33.29
N SER A 126 -18.96 23.53 -33.11
CA SER A 126 -18.07 22.99 -34.18
C SER A 126 -17.31 23.91 -35.16
N LYS A 127 -16.00 23.62 -35.23
CA LYS A 127 -15.10 23.50 -36.41
C LYS A 127 -14.27 24.71 -36.90
N SER A 128 -12.98 24.60 -36.54
CA SER A 128 -11.81 24.38 -37.41
C SER A 128 -11.26 25.47 -38.34
N SER A 129 -9.92 25.58 -38.23
CA SER A 129 -8.88 25.69 -39.27
C SER A 129 -8.46 27.06 -39.84
N SER A 130 -7.20 27.37 -39.48
CA SER A 130 -6.03 27.63 -40.35
C SER A 130 -5.82 29.01 -41.01
N SER A 131 -4.74 29.65 -40.53
CA SER A 131 -3.62 30.30 -41.23
C SER A 131 -3.86 31.34 -42.34
N ARG A 132 -3.28 32.53 -42.11
CA ARG A 132 -2.81 33.45 -43.16
C ARG A 132 -1.69 34.34 -42.60
N GLU A 133 -0.51 34.22 -43.18
CA GLU A 133 0.63 35.11 -42.94
C GLU A 133 0.57 36.40 -43.79
N GLN A 134 1.43 37.34 -43.40
CA GLN A 134 2.02 38.48 -44.14
C GLN A 134 1.28 39.83 -44.10
N SER A 135 1.90 40.84 -43.49
CA SER A 135 2.61 41.89 -44.25
C SER A 135 3.35 42.87 -43.34
N PHE A 136 4.43 43.40 -43.90
CA PHE A 136 5.46 44.30 -43.40
C PHE A 136 5.09 45.75 -43.75
N GLU A 137 5.40 46.72 -42.89
CA GLU A 137 5.46 48.14 -43.28
C GLU A 137 6.53 48.91 -42.49
N GLU A 138 7.18 49.84 -43.20
CA GLU A 138 8.51 50.40 -42.98
C GLU A 138 8.60 51.62 -42.05
N VAL A 139 9.83 51.86 -41.59
CA VAL A 139 10.39 53.02 -40.86
C VAL A 139 10.37 54.31 -41.74
N PRO A 140 10.62 55.54 -41.21
CA PRO A 140 12.00 56.09 -41.27
C PRO A 140 12.43 57.15 -40.21
N GLY A 141 13.75 57.28 -40.02
CA GLY A 141 14.49 58.49 -39.58
C GLY A 141 15.05 58.42 -38.14
N GLU A 142 16.29 58.79 -37.79
CA GLU A 142 17.37 59.54 -38.45
C GLU A 142 18.70 59.34 -37.67
N ILE A 143 19.83 59.75 -38.26
CA ILE A 143 21.23 59.37 -38.00
C ILE A 143 21.97 60.38 -37.09
N THR A 144 22.97 59.95 -36.30
CA THR A 144 24.27 60.67 -36.08
C THR A 144 25.36 59.76 -35.48
N ASP A 145 26.39 59.49 -36.29
CA ASP A 145 27.86 59.56 -36.14
C ASP A 145 28.67 58.84 -35.02
N GLU A 146 29.47 57.87 -35.51
CA GLU A 146 30.90 57.52 -35.33
C GLU A 146 31.70 57.78 -34.03
N GLU A 147 32.40 56.75 -33.51
CA GLU A 147 33.87 56.54 -33.72
C GLU A 147 34.40 55.25 -33.03
N ALA A 148 35.49 54.72 -33.59
CA ALA A 148 36.08 53.39 -33.45
C ALA A 148 36.72 53.02 -32.09
N LYS A 149 36.81 51.70 -31.82
CA LYS A 149 38.06 51.01 -31.46
C LYS A 149 37.95 49.48 -31.44
N GLU A 150 39.04 48.87 -31.88
CA GLU A 150 39.39 47.46 -32.03
C GLU A 150 39.29 46.67 -30.71
N GLU A 151 38.93 45.39 -30.77
CA GLU A 151 39.76 44.26 -30.28
C GLU A 151 39.10 42.92 -30.68
N GLU A 152 39.93 42.00 -31.17
CA GLU A 152 39.59 40.67 -31.68
C GLU A 152 39.54 39.61 -30.55
N GLU A 153 38.94 38.46 -30.87
CA GLU A 153 39.14 37.13 -30.25
C GLU A 153 38.44 36.80 -28.92
N GLU A 154 37.12 36.51 -28.92
CA GLU A 154 36.49 35.53 -28.02
C GLU A 154 35.21 34.93 -28.67
N GLU A 155 35.36 33.96 -29.58
CA GLU A 155 34.22 33.20 -30.12
C GLU A 155 34.52 31.69 -30.16
N GLU A 156 34.73 31.01 -29.02
CA GLU A 156 34.59 29.53 -28.92
C GLU A 156 34.20 29.03 -27.50
N GLU A 157 33.44 29.79 -26.70
CA GLU A 157 32.88 29.27 -25.42
C GLU A 157 31.37 29.47 -25.22
N GLU A 158 30.63 29.99 -26.22
CA GLU A 158 29.18 30.25 -26.09
C GLU A 158 28.25 29.13 -26.64
N GLU A 159 28.77 28.02 -27.16
CA GLU A 159 27.89 26.96 -27.71
C GLU A 159 27.51 25.84 -26.72
N ASN A 160 28.06 25.82 -25.50
CA ASN A 160 27.71 24.81 -24.48
C ASN A 160 26.80 25.32 -23.37
N SER A 161 26.45 26.61 -23.36
CA SER A 161 25.54 27.19 -22.37
C SER A 161 24.06 27.13 -22.78
N SER A 162 23.75 26.76 -24.03
CA SER A 162 22.38 26.79 -24.57
C SER A 162 21.59 25.49 -24.35
N MET A 163 22.21 24.43 -23.80
CA MET A 163 21.53 23.17 -23.40
C MET A 163 21.01 23.15 -21.96
N LEU A 164 21.07 24.27 -21.22
CA LEU A 164 20.52 24.40 -19.86
C LEU A 164 19.31 25.35 -19.79
N GLN A 165 18.53 25.45 -20.87
CA GLN A 165 17.12 25.81 -20.74
C GLN A 165 16.33 24.54 -20.45
N ASP A 166 16.62 23.92 -19.31
CA ASP A 166 15.71 22.94 -18.72
C ASP A 166 14.48 23.74 -18.24
N ASP A 167 13.32 23.30 -18.70
CA ASP A 167 12.04 23.73 -18.13
C ASP A 167 12.15 23.76 -16.61
N LEU A 168 11.70 24.86 -16.00
CA LEU A 168 11.62 25.03 -14.55
C LEU A 168 10.59 24.08 -13.89
N SER A 169 10.37 22.88 -14.42
CA SER A 169 9.69 21.76 -13.77
C SER A 169 10.60 21.22 -12.66
N GLY A 170 10.81 22.04 -11.64
CA GLY A 170 11.61 21.70 -10.47
C GLY A 170 10.85 20.78 -9.53
N LEU A 171 11.56 19.84 -8.92
CA LEU A 171 11.04 19.08 -7.79
C LEU A 171 10.92 20.01 -6.57
N LYS A 172 9.76 20.02 -5.92
CA LYS A 172 9.45 20.91 -4.78
C LYS A 172 9.20 20.11 -3.51
N MET A 173 9.68 20.64 -2.39
CA MET A 173 9.31 20.21 -1.05
C MET A 173 8.55 21.35 -0.37
N ILE A 174 7.25 21.16 -0.18
CA ILE A 174 6.30 22.21 0.21
C ILE A 174 5.88 22.01 1.66
N MET A 175 5.92 23.07 2.47
CA MET A 175 5.39 23.04 3.83
C MET A 175 3.86 22.91 3.81
N VAL A 176 3.33 21.89 4.48
CA VAL A 176 1.88 21.67 4.65
C VAL A 176 1.39 22.05 6.05
N LYS A 177 2.29 22.17 7.03
CA LYS A 177 1.98 22.57 8.41
C LYS A 177 3.01 23.55 8.94
N ASN A 178 2.57 24.42 9.86
CA ASN A 178 3.47 25.32 10.56
C ASN A 178 4.30 24.56 11.61
N VAL A 179 5.63 24.64 11.50
CA VAL A 179 6.56 23.99 12.44
C VAL A 179 7.24 25.04 13.33
N PRO A 180 7.22 24.88 14.67
CA PRO A 180 7.93 25.79 15.58
C PRO A 180 9.43 25.83 15.32
N ALA A 181 10.05 26.99 15.53
CA ALA A 181 11.49 27.14 15.41
C ALA A 181 12.24 26.17 16.34
N GLY A 182 13.18 25.40 15.79
CA GLY A 182 13.96 24.39 16.52
C GLY A 182 13.31 23.00 16.60
N ALA A 183 12.09 22.81 16.09
CA ALA A 183 11.50 21.49 15.92
C ALA A 183 11.99 20.82 14.62
N GLU A 184 12.03 19.49 14.63
CA GLU A 184 12.29 18.68 13.44
C GLU A 184 11.10 18.77 12.46
N VAL A 185 11.41 18.75 11.17
CA VAL A 185 10.43 18.79 10.07
C VAL A 185 10.30 17.38 9.50
N PHE A 186 9.08 16.86 9.44
CA PHE A 186 8.82 15.49 8.99
C PHE A 186 8.18 15.44 7.60
N ASN A 187 8.61 14.48 6.80
CA ASN A 187 7.97 14.06 5.56
C ASN A 187 7.05 12.84 5.80
N THR A 188 6.24 12.48 4.81
CA THR A 188 5.57 11.18 4.73
C THR A 188 6.22 10.30 3.67
N TYR A 189 6.45 9.03 4.00
CA TYR A 189 6.94 8.02 3.06
C TYR A 189 5.77 7.22 2.46
N GLY A 190 4.53 7.66 2.73
CA GLY A 190 3.29 6.96 2.42
C GLY A 190 2.61 6.38 3.66
N LEU A 191 1.45 5.78 3.43
CA LEU A 191 0.63 5.14 4.46
C LEU A 191 1.07 3.68 4.62
N MET A 192 2.07 3.43 5.46
CA MET A 192 2.73 2.13 5.57
C MET A 192 2.64 1.56 6.98
N GLY A 193 2.35 0.26 7.09
CA GLY A 193 2.40 -0.47 8.36
C GLY A 193 3.84 -0.67 8.86
N ASN A 194 3.99 -1.06 10.12
CA ASN A 194 5.31 -1.21 10.74
C ASN A 194 6.16 -2.28 10.06
N ALA A 195 5.52 -3.32 9.51
CA ALA A 195 6.25 -4.34 8.78
C ALA A 195 6.95 -3.80 7.54
N ALA A 196 6.26 -2.97 6.76
CA ALA A 196 6.80 -2.34 5.57
C ALA A 196 7.85 -1.26 5.91
N LEU A 197 7.60 -0.47 6.97
CA LEU A 197 8.57 0.52 7.47
C LEU A 197 9.88 -0.15 7.90
N LEU A 198 9.80 -1.25 8.64
CA LEU A 198 10.97 -1.98 9.09
C LEU A 198 11.73 -2.61 7.93
N HIS A 199 10.99 -3.18 6.97
CA HIS A 199 11.58 -3.82 5.79
C HIS A 199 12.34 -2.85 4.90
N ARG A 200 11.73 -1.70 4.55
CA ARG A 200 12.30 -0.73 3.62
C ARG A 200 13.24 0.27 4.27
N TYR A 201 12.90 0.79 5.44
CA TYR A 201 13.60 1.91 6.06
C TYR A 201 14.33 1.56 7.37
N GLY A 202 14.10 0.37 7.93
CA GLY A 202 14.84 -0.10 9.10
C GLY A 202 14.42 0.56 10.43
N PHE A 203 13.19 1.04 10.52
CA PHE A 203 12.59 1.54 11.77
C PHE A 203 11.10 1.16 11.86
N THR A 204 10.50 1.35 13.02
CA THR A 204 9.07 1.17 13.30
C THR A 204 8.58 2.33 14.14
N GLU A 205 7.28 2.63 14.06
CA GLU A 205 6.62 3.67 14.84
C GLU A 205 5.68 3.05 15.87
N PRO A 206 5.73 3.51 17.14
CA PRO A 206 4.73 3.12 18.12
C PRO A 206 3.36 3.67 17.73
N ASP A 207 2.31 2.90 17.97
CA ASP A 207 0.92 3.30 17.73
C ASP A 207 0.61 3.78 16.30
N ASN A 208 1.29 3.20 15.30
CA ASN A 208 1.02 3.45 13.89
C ASN A 208 -0.44 3.07 13.53
N PRO A 209 -1.27 4.02 13.04
CA PRO A 209 -2.67 3.76 12.70
C PRO A 209 -2.86 2.87 11.46
N TYR A 210 -1.87 2.80 10.57
CA TYR A 210 -1.90 1.98 9.34
C TYR A 210 -1.19 0.64 9.52
N ASP A 211 -0.94 0.22 10.77
CA ASP A 211 -0.35 -1.09 11.03
C ASP A 211 -1.32 -2.22 10.64
N ILE A 212 -0.76 -3.33 10.18
CA ILE A 212 -1.51 -4.49 9.72
C ILE A 212 -0.86 -5.78 10.23
N VAL A 213 -1.66 -6.81 10.45
CA VAL A 213 -1.17 -8.18 10.65
C VAL A 213 -1.68 -9.09 9.54
N ASN A 214 -0.75 -9.85 8.97
CA ASN A 214 -1.03 -10.74 7.85
C ASN A 214 -1.47 -12.13 8.35
N ILE A 215 -2.49 -12.68 7.70
CA ILE A 215 -2.96 -14.06 7.82
C ILE A 215 -2.70 -14.74 6.48
N ASP A 216 -1.71 -15.63 6.42
CA ASP A 216 -1.35 -16.32 5.18
C ASP A 216 -2.49 -17.23 4.71
N LEU A 217 -2.73 -17.27 3.39
CA LEU A 217 -3.69 -18.20 2.78
C LEU A 217 -3.34 -19.64 3.14
N GLU A 218 -2.04 -19.97 3.27
CA GLU A 218 -1.58 -21.29 3.70
C GLU A 218 -2.22 -21.71 5.03
N LEU A 219 -2.27 -20.81 6.03
CA LEU A 219 -2.90 -21.08 7.33
C LEU A 219 -4.40 -21.39 7.18
N VAL A 220 -5.10 -20.66 6.30
CA VAL A 220 -6.52 -20.88 6.00
C VAL A 220 -6.71 -22.24 5.32
N THR A 221 -5.85 -22.58 4.37
CA THR A 221 -5.90 -23.87 3.68
C THR A 221 -5.58 -25.03 4.61
N GLU A 222 -4.61 -24.89 5.51
CA GLU A 222 -4.22 -25.88 6.51
C GLU A 222 -5.34 -26.10 7.54
N TRP A 223 -5.98 -25.02 8.00
CA TRP A 223 -7.18 -25.12 8.83
C TRP A 223 -8.30 -25.88 8.10
N SER A 224 -8.55 -25.55 6.83
CA SER A 224 -9.58 -26.22 6.04
C SER A 224 -9.26 -27.69 5.80
N THR A 225 -8.02 -28.06 5.50
CA THR A 225 -7.60 -29.47 5.30
C THR A 225 -7.55 -30.28 6.59
N SER A 226 -7.49 -29.61 7.75
CA SER A 226 -7.65 -30.27 9.06
C SER A 226 -9.10 -30.70 9.29
N SER A 227 -10.07 -29.96 8.72
CA SER A 227 -11.52 -30.21 8.91
C SER A 227 -12.16 -30.94 7.72
N PHE A 228 -11.59 -30.81 6.52
CA PHE A 228 -12.14 -31.28 5.25
C PHE A 228 -11.05 -31.91 4.36
N THR A 229 -11.47 -32.62 3.30
CA THR A 229 -10.50 -33.22 2.37
C THR A 229 -9.80 -32.16 1.50
N SER A 230 -8.57 -32.44 1.03
CA SER A 230 -7.85 -31.53 0.13
C SER A 230 -8.62 -31.23 -1.17
N ARG A 231 -9.40 -32.19 -1.68
CA ARG A 231 -10.25 -31.96 -2.86
C ARG A 231 -11.38 -30.96 -2.56
N TYR A 232 -11.97 -31.06 -1.38
CA TYR A 232 -13.01 -30.14 -0.92
C TYR A 232 -12.46 -28.70 -0.83
N THR A 233 -11.33 -28.53 -0.15
CA THR A 233 -10.67 -27.22 0.02
C THR A 233 -10.31 -26.62 -1.35
N ARG A 234 -9.71 -27.40 -2.25
CA ARG A 234 -9.32 -26.94 -3.59
C ARG A 234 -10.51 -26.52 -4.45
N ALA A 235 -11.61 -27.28 -4.43
CA ALA A 235 -12.80 -26.94 -5.21
C ALA A 235 -13.41 -25.60 -4.77
N ARG A 236 -13.50 -25.37 -3.46
CA ARG A 236 -14.04 -24.13 -2.88
C ARG A 236 -13.11 -22.93 -3.06
N LEU A 237 -11.81 -23.12 -2.95
CA LEU A 237 -10.83 -22.09 -3.32
C LEU A 237 -10.92 -21.73 -4.81
N ALA A 238 -11.10 -22.73 -5.69
CA ALA A 238 -11.29 -22.47 -7.11
C ALA A 238 -12.57 -21.67 -7.38
N LEU A 239 -13.66 -21.97 -6.66
CA LEU A 239 -14.90 -21.19 -6.73
C LEU A 239 -14.70 -19.74 -6.29
N TRP A 240 -14.01 -19.53 -5.16
CA TRP A 240 -13.69 -18.20 -4.66
C TRP A 240 -12.86 -17.39 -5.67
N ARG A 241 -11.89 -18.02 -6.35
CA ARG A 241 -11.16 -17.38 -7.46
C ARG A 241 -12.02 -17.13 -8.69
N LYS A 242 -12.89 -18.06 -9.08
CA LYS A 242 -13.86 -17.85 -10.18
C LYS A 242 -14.80 -16.68 -9.91
N LEU A 243 -15.07 -16.37 -8.64
CA LEU A 243 -15.87 -15.21 -8.26
C LEU A 243 -15.12 -13.88 -8.43
N GLY A 244 -13.83 -13.90 -8.72
CA GLY A 244 -12.99 -12.71 -8.90
C GLY A 244 -12.35 -12.22 -7.61
N TYR A 245 -12.40 -13.01 -6.53
CA TYR A 245 -11.69 -12.70 -5.29
C TYR A 245 -10.26 -13.24 -5.33
N ALA A 246 -9.36 -12.47 -4.75
CA ALA A 246 -7.97 -12.81 -4.50
C ALA A 246 -7.55 -12.17 -3.18
N GLY A 247 -6.54 -12.75 -2.52
CA GLY A 247 -5.89 -12.15 -1.36
C GLY A 247 -4.89 -11.09 -1.80
N CYS A 248 -4.24 -10.47 -0.83
CA CYS A 248 -3.08 -9.64 -1.07
C CYS A 248 -1.91 -10.53 -1.50
N GLU A 249 -1.20 -10.12 -2.56
CA GLU A 249 -0.09 -10.89 -3.10
C GLU A 249 1.24 -10.23 -2.68
N SER A 250 2.16 -11.04 -2.14
CA SER A 250 3.55 -10.68 -1.95
C SER A 250 4.41 -11.74 -2.59
N GLN A 251 4.97 -11.43 -3.75
CA GLN A 251 5.84 -12.28 -4.57
C GLN A 251 5.25 -13.68 -4.83
N ASN A 252 5.42 -14.60 -3.88
CA ASN A 252 5.00 -16.01 -3.97
C ASN A 252 3.99 -16.43 -2.89
N SER A 253 3.50 -15.49 -2.08
CA SER A 253 2.55 -15.75 -1.00
C SER A 253 1.30 -14.90 -1.15
N GLU A 254 0.15 -15.53 -0.92
CA GLU A 254 -1.16 -14.89 -0.85
C GLU A 254 -1.55 -14.79 0.62
N TYR A 255 -1.95 -13.61 1.09
CA TYR A 255 -2.29 -13.34 2.48
C TYR A 255 -3.49 -12.41 2.60
N PHE A 256 -4.05 -12.32 3.80
CA PHE A 256 -5.13 -11.41 4.15
C PHE A 256 -4.67 -10.46 5.25
N GLU A 257 -5.13 -9.22 5.19
CA GLU A 257 -4.76 -8.21 6.18
C GLU A 257 -5.84 -8.07 7.27
N VAL A 258 -5.39 -7.77 8.47
CA VAL A 258 -6.21 -7.37 9.59
C VAL A 258 -5.72 -6.01 10.07
N SER A 259 -6.63 -5.05 10.16
CA SER A 259 -6.32 -3.66 10.48
C SER A 259 -6.06 -3.45 11.97
N THR A 260 -5.62 -2.24 12.33
CA THR A 260 -5.46 -1.80 13.72
C THR A 260 -6.75 -1.80 14.55
N THR A 261 -7.93 -1.80 13.92
CA THR A 261 -9.23 -1.95 14.60
C THR A 261 -9.54 -3.40 14.96
N GLY A 262 -8.79 -4.35 14.39
CA GLY A 262 -9.05 -5.79 14.50
C GLY A 262 -10.08 -6.28 13.47
N GLU A 263 -10.39 -5.48 12.46
CA GLU A 263 -11.30 -5.87 11.38
C GLU A 263 -10.53 -6.64 10.30
N PRO A 264 -10.94 -7.88 9.96
CA PRO A 264 -10.32 -8.65 8.89
C PRO A 264 -10.83 -8.20 7.52
N GLN A 265 -10.00 -8.37 6.49
CA GLN A 265 -10.42 -8.20 5.09
C GLN A 265 -11.68 -9.03 4.76
N SER A 266 -12.56 -8.44 3.94
CA SER A 266 -13.83 -9.08 3.57
C SER A 266 -13.61 -10.36 2.76
N GLU A 267 -12.56 -10.39 1.96
CA GLU A 267 -12.11 -11.50 1.13
C GLU A 267 -11.85 -12.75 1.97
N LEU A 268 -11.23 -12.60 3.16
CA LEU A 268 -11.02 -13.68 4.12
C LEU A 268 -12.35 -14.21 4.65
N LEU A 269 -13.27 -13.32 5.03
CA LEU A 269 -14.59 -13.71 5.55
C LEU A 269 -15.41 -14.45 4.49
N ILE A 270 -15.38 -13.98 3.24
CA ILE A 270 -16.05 -14.61 2.10
C ILE A 270 -15.44 -16.00 1.83
N LEU A 271 -14.11 -16.12 1.88
CA LEU A 271 -13.44 -17.41 1.70
C LEU A 271 -13.88 -18.40 2.78
N LEU A 272 -13.83 -18.03 4.06
CA LEU A 272 -14.26 -18.89 5.16
C LEU A 272 -15.74 -19.27 5.04
N TYR A 273 -16.58 -18.33 4.63
CA TYR A 273 -17.99 -18.59 4.39
C TYR A 273 -18.19 -19.64 3.29
N ILE A 274 -17.52 -19.50 2.13
CA ILE A 274 -17.58 -20.48 1.04
C ILE A 274 -17.03 -21.84 1.49
N LEU A 275 -15.97 -21.85 2.31
CA LEU A 275 -15.40 -23.08 2.86
C LEU A 275 -16.41 -23.85 3.73
N LEU A 276 -17.28 -23.12 4.44
CA LEU A 276 -18.29 -23.69 5.34
C LEU A 276 -19.68 -23.86 4.71
N LEU A 277 -19.85 -23.51 3.43
CA LEU A 277 -21.14 -23.67 2.75
C LEU A 277 -21.57 -25.15 2.68
N PRO A 278 -22.85 -25.45 2.99
CA PRO A 278 -23.43 -26.77 2.76
C PRO A 278 -23.30 -27.19 1.29
N GLU A 279 -23.09 -28.48 1.05
CA GLU A 279 -22.81 -29.02 -0.29
C GLU A 279 -23.89 -28.69 -1.32
N ASP A 280 -25.17 -28.81 -0.96
CA ASP A 280 -26.29 -28.44 -1.84
C ASP A 280 -26.25 -26.97 -2.27
N THR A 281 -25.78 -26.12 -1.37
CA THR A 281 -25.74 -24.67 -1.56
C THR A 281 -24.52 -24.28 -2.41
N TYR A 282 -23.38 -24.91 -2.12
CA TYR A 282 -22.17 -24.83 -2.95
C TYR A 282 -22.44 -25.27 -4.40
N ASN A 283 -23.10 -26.42 -4.60
CA ASN A 283 -23.37 -26.95 -5.93
C ASN A 283 -24.30 -26.04 -6.74
N LYS A 284 -25.30 -25.43 -6.09
CA LYS A 284 -26.15 -24.41 -6.72
C LYS A 284 -25.35 -23.17 -7.12
N LEU A 285 -24.43 -22.73 -6.26
CA LEU A 285 -23.58 -21.57 -6.52
C LEU A 285 -22.60 -21.83 -7.68
N ASP A 286 -21.89 -22.97 -7.66
CA ASP A 286 -20.96 -23.35 -8.73
C ASP A 286 -21.68 -23.58 -10.06
N LEU A 287 -22.89 -24.16 -10.04
CA LEU A 287 -23.73 -24.28 -11.25
C LEU A 287 -24.17 -22.91 -11.77
N ALA A 288 -24.64 -22.02 -10.90
CA ALA A 288 -25.05 -20.67 -11.28
C ALA A 288 -23.90 -19.88 -11.93
N ILE A 289 -22.70 -19.95 -11.33
CA ILE A 289 -21.49 -19.30 -11.86
C ILE A 289 -21.06 -19.91 -13.19
N SER A 290 -21.11 -21.24 -13.31
CA SER A 290 -20.76 -21.94 -14.55
C SER A 290 -21.76 -21.67 -15.68
N THR A 291 -23.03 -21.42 -15.34
CA THR A 291 -24.09 -21.12 -16.33
C THR A 291 -24.12 -19.64 -16.73
N ALA A 292 -23.68 -18.74 -15.83
CA ALA A 292 -23.65 -17.30 -16.08
C ALA A 292 -22.55 -16.87 -17.06
N GLY A 293 -21.47 -17.65 -17.21
CA GLY A 293 -20.35 -17.31 -18.11
C GLY A 293 -19.68 -15.95 -17.80
N ASP A 294 -18.70 -15.54 -18.62
CA ASP A 294 -17.92 -14.29 -18.48
C ASP A 294 -18.75 -12.99 -18.62
N CYS A 295 -20.09 -13.04 -18.58
CA CYS A 295 -20.98 -11.87 -18.56
C CYS A 295 -20.99 -11.12 -17.20
N LEU A 296 -20.11 -11.46 -16.26
CA LEU A 296 -20.10 -10.90 -14.90
C LEU A 296 -19.09 -9.76 -14.75
N SER A 297 -19.37 -8.62 -15.39
CA SER A 297 -18.64 -7.36 -15.20
C SER A 297 -18.70 -6.89 -13.73
N LYS A 298 -17.73 -6.05 -13.36
CA LYS A 298 -17.34 -5.67 -11.99
C LYS A 298 -18.38 -4.87 -11.18
N GLU A 299 -19.57 -4.64 -11.70
CA GLU A 299 -20.54 -3.72 -11.09
C GLU A 299 -21.71 -4.50 -10.48
N VAL A 300 -21.65 -4.65 -9.16
CA VAL A 300 -22.75 -5.03 -8.25
C VAL A 300 -23.44 -6.37 -8.59
N ARG A 301 -22.97 -7.46 -7.98
CA ARG A 301 -23.68 -8.75 -8.03
C ARG A 301 -24.58 -8.90 -6.80
N GLU A 302 -25.86 -9.19 -7.01
CA GLU A 302 -26.75 -9.74 -5.99
C GLU A 302 -26.83 -11.26 -6.21
N ILE A 303 -26.16 -12.07 -5.37
CA ILE A 303 -26.38 -13.52 -5.39
C ILE A 303 -27.15 -13.89 -4.13
N THR A 304 -28.31 -14.50 -4.29
CA THR A 304 -29.09 -15.03 -3.16
C THR A 304 -28.66 -16.47 -2.92
N VAL A 305 -27.91 -16.72 -1.85
CA VAL A 305 -27.50 -18.06 -1.45
C VAL A 305 -28.38 -18.49 -0.27
N GLY A 306 -29.44 -19.24 -0.56
CA GLY A 306 -30.41 -19.67 0.45
C GLY A 306 -31.26 -18.52 0.99
N LYS A 307 -31.20 -18.24 2.30
CA LYS A 307 -31.86 -17.09 2.94
C LYS A 307 -31.00 -15.82 2.94
N HIS A 308 -29.74 -15.91 2.51
CA HIS A 308 -28.76 -14.84 2.65
C HIS A 308 -28.51 -14.17 1.30
N LYS A 309 -28.65 -12.84 1.27
CA LYS A 309 -28.36 -12.00 0.12
C LYS A 309 -26.90 -11.56 0.20
N PHE A 310 -26.14 -11.83 -0.86
CA PHE A 310 -24.77 -11.38 -1.02
C PHE A 310 -24.79 -10.17 -1.93
N MET A 311 -24.42 -9.00 -1.41
CA MET A 311 -24.09 -7.85 -2.24
C MET A 311 -22.59 -7.87 -2.47
N PHE A 312 -22.18 -8.08 -3.72
CA PHE A 312 -20.80 -8.02 -4.14
C PHE A 312 -20.40 -6.55 -4.38
N GLY A 313 -19.20 -6.16 -3.93
CA GLY A 313 -18.60 -4.86 -4.26
C GLY A 313 -18.88 -3.72 -3.29
N GLN A 314 -19.50 -3.97 -2.13
CA GLN A 314 -19.56 -2.98 -1.05
C GLN A 314 -18.80 -3.44 0.19
N SER A 315 -17.96 -2.55 0.72
CA SER A 315 -17.23 -2.70 1.99
C SER A 315 -18.15 -2.74 3.24
N GLY A 316 -19.48 -2.70 3.07
CA GLY A 316 -20.46 -2.52 4.15
C GLY A 316 -21.20 -3.77 4.64
N GLY A 317 -20.78 -4.98 4.28
CA GLY A 317 -21.59 -6.21 4.48
C GLY A 317 -21.18 -7.18 5.60
N GLY A 318 -20.28 -6.79 6.52
CA GLY A 318 -19.62 -7.72 7.45
C GLY A 318 -20.55 -8.59 8.32
N ASP A 319 -21.73 -8.07 8.71
CA ASP A 319 -22.66 -8.76 9.62
C ASP A 319 -23.34 -10.00 9.00
N VAL A 320 -23.38 -10.14 7.66
CA VAL A 320 -24.03 -11.29 7.00
C VAL A 320 -23.08 -12.48 6.85
N LEU A 321 -21.76 -12.24 6.85
CA LEU A 321 -20.73 -13.25 6.61
C LEU A 321 -20.25 -13.96 7.89
N LEU A 322 -20.43 -13.32 9.05
CA LEU A 322 -20.01 -13.82 10.35
C LEU A 322 -21.02 -14.82 10.93
N THR A 323 -21.09 -16.01 10.34
CA THR A 323 -21.80 -17.14 10.94
C THR A 323 -21.02 -17.70 12.13
N ASP A 324 -21.69 -18.41 13.05
CA ASP A 324 -21.03 -19.07 14.19
C ASP A 324 -19.85 -19.94 13.72
N GLY A 325 -20.01 -20.66 12.60
CA GLY A 325 -18.94 -21.47 12.01
C GLY A 325 -17.77 -20.65 11.50
N VAL A 326 -18.02 -19.50 10.87
CA VAL A 326 -16.96 -18.59 10.39
C VAL A 326 -16.21 -17.96 11.56
N CYS A 327 -16.90 -17.63 12.65
CA CYS A 327 -16.29 -17.12 13.87
C CYS A 327 -15.35 -18.15 14.51
N GLU A 328 -15.80 -19.39 14.67
CA GLU A 328 -14.97 -20.49 15.19
C GLU A 328 -13.76 -20.79 14.29
N ALA A 329 -13.96 -20.77 12.97
CA ALA A 329 -12.89 -20.91 11.99
C ALA A 329 -11.83 -19.82 12.14
N LEU A 330 -12.28 -18.56 12.24
CA LEU A 330 -11.40 -17.41 12.35
C LEU A 330 -10.63 -17.43 13.67
N LEU A 331 -11.27 -17.80 14.79
CA LEU A 331 -10.58 -17.98 16.07
C LEU A 331 -9.49 -19.05 15.99
N ALA A 332 -9.77 -20.21 15.38
CA ALA A 332 -8.78 -21.27 15.21
C ALA A 332 -7.58 -20.83 14.34
N ILE A 333 -7.83 -20.04 13.29
CA ILE A 333 -6.78 -19.48 12.44
C ILE A 333 -5.95 -18.45 13.20
N VAL A 334 -6.58 -17.59 13.99
CA VAL A 334 -5.91 -16.60 14.84
C VAL A 334 -5.02 -17.27 15.89
N ASP A 335 -5.50 -18.34 16.51
CA ASP A 335 -4.72 -19.12 17.48
C ASP A 335 -3.52 -19.80 16.82
N LYS A 336 -3.70 -20.38 15.62
CA LYS A 336 -2.57 -20.89 14.83
C LYS A 336 -1.59 -19.77 14.48
N ARG A 337 -2.08 -18.61 14.04
CA ARG A 337 -1.24 -17.46 13.67
C ARG A 337 -0.45 -16.91 14.85
N GLU A 338 -1.04 -16.85 16.04
CA GLU A 338 -0.34 -16.44 17.25
C GLU A 338 0.71 -17.46 17.69
N SER A 339 0.44 -18.76 17.52
CA SER A 339 1.39 -19.82 17.86
C SER A 339 2.73 -19.71 17.10
N LEU A 340 2.72 -19.04 15.93
CA LEU A 340 3.93 -18.79 15.14
C LEU A 340 4.93 -17.86 15.84
N TYR A 341 4.50 -16.99 16.76
CA TYR A 341 5.45 -16.18 17.55
C TYR A 341 6.23 -17.00 18.60
N GLY A 342 5.94 -18.29 18.72
CA GLY A 342 6.55 -19.18 19.68
C GLY A 342 5.85 -19.16 21.05
N THR A 343 6.05 -20.24 21.79
CA THR A 343 5.43 -20.49 23.11
C THR A 343 6.22 -19.89 24.28
N VAL A 344 7.35 -19.21 24.00
CA VAL A 344 8.34 -18.81 25.00
C VAL A 344 8.05 -17.44 25.62
N SER A 345 7.39 -16.52 24.91
CA SER A 345 7.02 -15.22 25.47
C SER A 345 5.55 -14.89 25.23
N SER A 346 4.89 -14.39 26.29
CA SER A 346 3.55 -13.82 26.24
C SER A 346 3.56 -12.38 25.69
N LEU A 347 2.38 -11.82 25.40
CA LEU A 347 2.27 -10.41 25.03
C LEU A 347 2.78 -9.50 26.14
N GLU A 348 2.49 -9.84 27.41
CA GLU A 348 2.97 -9.11 28.57
C GLU A 348 4.50 -9.11 28.65
N ASP A 349 5.14 -10.25 28.40
CA ASP A 349 6.60 -10.36 28.39
C ASP A 349 7.22 -9.48 27.30
N ASP A 350 6.62 -9.45 26.10
CA ASP A 350 7.09 -8.60 25.01
C ASP A 350 6.92 -7.11 25.33
N ILE A 351 5.82 -6.73 26.00
CA ILE A 351 5.58 -5.35 26.47
C ILE A 351 6.60 -4.94 27.54
N VAL A 352 6.90 -5.83 28.48
CA VAL A 352 7.92 -5.58 29.52
C VAL A 352 9.30 -5.47 28.88
N GLY A 353 9.64 -6.36 27.94
CA GLY A 353 10.87 -6.31 27.17
C GLY A 353 11.02 -5.00 26.39
N LEU A 354 9.95 -4.55 25.74
CA LEU A 354 9.94 -3.30 24.98
C LEU A 354 10.20 -2.08 25.88
N LYS A 355 9.61 -2.06 27.08
CA LYS A 355 9.85 -1.00 28.08
C LYS A 355 11.27 -1.04 28.66
N ALA A 356 11.90 -2.22 28.68
CA ALA A 356 13.26 -2.40 29.19
C ALA A 356 14.34 -2.03 28.15
N CYS A 357 14.00 -1.97 26.86
CA CYS A 357 14.96 -1.64 25.80
C CYS A 357 15.55 -0.23 25.96
N CYS A 358 16.87 -0.13 25.84
CA CYS A 358 17.58 1.14 25.86
C CYS A 358 18.08 1.51 24.46
N VAL A 359 17.43 2.47 23.81
CA VAL A 359 17.90 3.03 22.52
C VAL A 359 19.07 4.00 22.82
N PRO A 360 20.24 3.90 22.15
CA PRO A 360 20.49 3.22 20.87
C PRO A 360 21.05 1.79 20.95
N ARG A 361 21.40 1.27 22.13
CA ARG A 361 22.09 -0.03 22.27
C ARG A 361 21.25 -1.19 21.74
N ASP A 362 19.96 -1.19 22.06
CA ASP A 362 19.04 -2.29 21.74
C ASP A 362 18.16 -2.00 20.53
N ARG A 363 18.59 -1.11 19.61
CA ARG A 363 17.74 -0.63 18.48
C ARG A 363 17.08 -1.77 17.69
N ARG A 364 17.82 -2.84 17.42
CA ARG A 364 17.34 -4.01 16.69
C ARG A 364 16.23 -4.74 17.46
N LEU A 365 16.49 -5.04 18.73
CA LEU A 365 15.54 -5.68 19.62
C LEU A 365 14.29 -4.82 19.81
N TYR A 366 14.47 -3.51 19.99
CA TYR A 366 13.38 -2.53 20.12
C TYR A 366 12.42 -2.61 18.93
N HIS A 367 12.90 -2.46 17.69
CA HIS A 367 12.02 -2.48 16.52
C HIS A 367 11.36 -3.85 16.29
N SER A 368 12.06 -4.94 16.59
CA SER A 368 11.46 -6.28 16.57
C SER A 368 10.33 -6.43 17.58
N LEU A 369 10.51 -5.90 18.80
CA LEU A 369 9.48 -5.95 19.84
C LEU A 369 8.30 -5.02 19.55
N VAL A 370 8.54 -3.83 18.98
CA VAL A 370 7.45 -2.92 18.56
C VAL A 370 6.51 -3.64 17.59
N LEU A 371 7.07 -4.27 16.54
CA LEU A 371 6.30 -5.01 15.56
C LEU A 371 5.56 -6.20 16.19
N ARG A 372 6.26 -7.00 16.99
CA ARG A 372 5.66 -8.17 17.65
C ARG A 372 4.50 -7.80 18.56
N VAL A 373 4.67 -6.74 19.35
CA VAL A 373 3.64 -6.22 20.26
C VAL A 373 2.46 -5.65 19.46
N SER A 374 2.72 -4.91 18.38
CA SER A 374 1.63 -4.33 17.58
C SER A 374 0.81 -5.42 16.88
N GLU A 375 1.45 -6.40 16.24
CA GLU A 375 0.77 -7.53 15.60
C GLU A 375 -0.05 -8.36 16.61
N ARG A 376 0.52 -8.70 17.77
CA ARG A 376 -0.20 -9.47 18.80
C ARG A 376 -1.40 -8.70 19.38
N LYS A 377 -1.27 -7.39 19.60
CA LYS A 377 -2.41 -6.53 20.00
C LYS A 377 -3.52 -6.53 18.93
N MET A 378 -3.16 -6.53 17.65
CA MET A 378 -4.16 -6.62 16.56
C MET A 378 -4.88 -7.96 16.57
N LEU A 379 -4.18 -9.07 16.82
CA LEU A 379 -4.80 -10.39 16.98
C LEU A 379 -5.76 -10.45 18.19
N GLU A 380 -5.42 -9.81 19.31
CA GLU A 380 -6.33 -9.68 20.46
C GLU A 380 -7.59 -8.84 20.15
N LYS A 381 -7.42 -7.74 19.40
CA LYS A 381 -8.55 -6.93 18.93
C LYS A 381 -9.44 -7.74 17.98
N LEU A 382 -8.85 -8.53 17.08
CA LEU A 382 -9.60 -9.43 16.20
C LEU A 382 -10.40 -10.47 17.01
N ARG A 383 -9.82 -11.05 18.07
CA ARG A 383 -10.59 -11.93 18.98
C ARG A 383 -11.77 -11.21 19.63
N SER A 384 -11.56 -9.98 20.06
CA SER A 384 -12.60 -9.15 20.67
C SER A 384 -13.70 -8.80 19.65
N TYR A 385 -13.32 -8.49 18.42
CA TYR A 385 -14.21 -8.27 17.29
C TYR A 385 -15.11 -9.50 17.05
N ILE A 386 -14.53 -10.70 17.01
CA ILE A 386 -15.28 -11.95 16.84
C ILE A 386 -16.25 -12.18 18.00
N ARG A 387 -15.78 -12.06 19.26
CA ARG A 387 -16.61 -12.31 20.46
C ARG A 387 -17.79 -11.35 20.58
N ASN A 388 -17.55 -10.05 20.37
CA ASN A 388 -18.60 -9.03 20.46
C ASN A 388 -19.74 -9.29 19.47
N ARG A 389 -19.43 -9.87 18.31
CA ARG A 389 -20.43 -10.20 17.28
C ARG A 389 -21.18 -11.49 17.60
N VAL A 390 -20.53 -12.51 18.17
CA VAL A 390 -21.19 -13.74 18.66
C VAL A 390 -22.21 -13.43 19.75
N ASP A 391 -21.87 -12.55 20.70
CA ASP A 391 -22.79 -12.16 21.79
C ASP A 391 -24.00 -11.36 21.28
N GLY A 392 -23.83 -10.54 20.23
CA GLY A 392 -24.91 -9.79 19.57
C GLY A 392 -26.01 -10.67 18.98
N PHE A 393 -25.68 -11.85 18.43
CA PHE A 393 -26.66 -12.81 17.90
C PHE A 393 -27.44 -13.53 19.01
N SER A 394 -26.86 -13.71 20.20
CA SER A 394 -27.51 -14.39 21.33
C SER A 394 -28.55 -13.52 22.06
N GLY A 395 -28.42 -12.19 21.99
CA GLY A 395 -29.29 -11.22 22.68
C GLY A 395 -30.71 -11.06 22.11
N GLY A 396 -30.97 -11.52 20.89
CA GLY A 396 -32.24 -11.29 20.17
C GLY A 396 -33.43 -12.17 20.57
N LYS A 397 -33.28 -13.16 21.48
CA LYS A 397 -34.35 -14.10 21.85
C LYS A 397 -34.69 -14.09 23.35
N ARG A 398 -35.13 -12.94 23.87
CA ARG A 398 -36.00 -12.91 25.08
C ARG A 398 -37.21 -12.01 24.85
N ARG A 399 -38.14 -12.45 23.99
CA ARG A 399 -39.53 -11.97 24.01
C ARG A 399 -40.14 -12.37 25.37
N LYS A 400 -40.36 -11.38 26.24
CA LYS A 400 -41.14 -11.51 27.47
C LYS A 400 -42.49 -12.17 27.12
N LYS A 401 -42.72 -13.40 27.61
CA LYS A 401 -44.07 -13.96 27.70
C LYS A 401 -44.87 -13.05 28.65
N MET A 402 -45.75 -12.22 28.09
CA MET A 402 -46.81 -11.59 28.87
C MET A 402 -47.76 -12.71 29.34
N ILE A 403 -47.82 -12.89 30.64
CA ILE A 403 -48.81 -13.73 31.31
C ILE A 403 -50.16 -12.99 31.19
N PRO A 404 -51.26 -13.65 30.76
CA PRO A 404 -52.56 -13.03 30.74
C PRO A 404 -53.08 -12.92 32.18
N LYS A 405 -53.47 -11.70 32.60
CA LYS A 405 -54.18 -11.51 33.86
C LYS A 405 -55.60 -12.07 33.72
N SER A 406 -55.98 -12.93 34.65
CA SER A 406 -57.33 -13.44 34.88
C SER A 406 -58.30 -12.35 35.31
#